data_AF-A0A073JZF4-F1
#
_entry.id   AF-A0A073JZF4-F1
#
_cell.length_a   1.000
_cell.length_b   1.000
_cell.length_c   1.000
_cell.angle_alpha   90.00
_cell.angle_beta   90.00
_cell.angle_gamma   90.00
#
_symmetry.space_group_name_H-M   'P 1'
#
loop_
_entity.id
_entity.type
_entity.pdbx_description
1 polymer ?
#
loop_
_entity_poly.entity_id
_entity_poly.type
_entity_poly.pdbx_seq_one_letter_code
_entity_poly.pdbx_strand_id
1 'polypeptide(L)'
;MKQCIICRKETNQLNEQYVIPEILCGYYYINTVCEPCHEQAMLQIDRPLIRHKLIQYKIEQMKHQIDSPLLADIYEQTLLNETEEIAMSDEMRYSNSLIMKLCKRHDISLHNEIWKEERVTKVASSIQRELLLDNRKYKMSLLKMAYAFAVHAVDGYFEDNDAIDISNILYQADFSELKEMNIVRDINKSSLWGTLNTDCENHYFIILSDKDGLFCFIRLFDVFETVVHLSKQQYNLTSPIVGINDAKKQQFHITTLKEYMKNLFKHSSTEPIRK
;
A
#
# COMPACT_ATOMS: atom_id res chain seq x y z
N MET A 1 -29.92 11.30 3.48
CA MET A 1 -28.56 11.85 3.65
C MET A 1 -27.57 10.71 3.47
N LYS A 2 -26.33 10.99 3.04
CA LYS A 2 -25.29 9.96 2.88
C LYS A 2 -24.29 10.07 4.04
N GLN A 3 -23.61 8.99 4.39
CA GLN A 3 -22.65 8.97 5.49
C GLN A 3 -21.22 8.85 4.96
N CYS A 4 -20.30 9.67 5.48
CA CYS A 4 -18.89 9.59 5.13
C CYS A 4 -18.22 8.39 5.80
N ILE A 5 -17.44 7.58 5.07
CA ILE A 5 -16.80 6.39 5.66
C ILE A 5 -15.64 6.71 6.61
N ILE A 6 -15.06 7.92 6.53
CA ILE A 6 -13.94 8.34 7.40
C ILE A 6 -14.47 8.96 8.69
N CYS A 7 -15.18 10.09 8.61
CA CYS A 7 -15.66 10.77 9.82
C CYS A 7 -17.00 10.24 10.35
N ARG A 8 -17.67 9.34 9.61
CA ARG A 8 -18.98 8.75 9.96
C ARG A 8 -20.10 9.76 10.19
N LYS A 9 -19.92 11.02 9.78
CA LYS A 9 -20.95 12.06 9.83
C LYS A 9 -21.82 12.01 8.58
N GLU A 10 -23.08 12.37 8.74
CA GLU A 10 -23.96 12.60 7.61
C GLU A 10 -23.55 13.83 6.82
N THR A 11 -23.70 13.77 5.50
CA THR A 11 -23.37 14.85 4.57
C THR A 11 -24.35 14.85 3.40
N ASN A 12 -24.49 16.03 2.78
CA ASN A 12 -25.29 16.22 1.57
C ASN A 12 -24.51 15.84 0.31
N GLN A 13 -23.18 15.94 0.35
CA GLN A 13 -22.31 15.69 -0.79
C GLN A 13 -21.12 14.80 -0.39
N LEU A 14 -20.78 13.89 -1.29
CA LEU A 14 -19.62 13.02 -1.20
C LEU A 14 -18.82 13.19 -2.48
N ASN A 15 -17.50 13.08 -2.37
CA ASN A 15 -16.57 13.25 -3.47
C ASN A 15 -16.07 11.90 -3.96
N GLU A 16 -15.77 11.84 -5.24
CA GLU A 16 -15.00 10.75 -5.81
C GLU A 16 -13.56 10.83 -5.31
N GLN A 17 -13.05 9.74 -4.77
CA GLN A 17 -11.72 9.66 -4.20
C GLN A 17 -11.01 8.39 -4.67
N TYR A 18 -9.77 8.59 -5.09
CA TYR A 18 -8.78 7.55 -5.30
C TYR A 18 -8.47 6.79 -3.99
N VAL A 19 -8.75 5.49 -3.97
CA VAL A 19 -8.33 4.63 -2.86
C VAL A 19 -6.81 4.50 -2.88
N ILE A 20 -6.25 4.16 -4.04
CA ILE A 20 -4.82 4.21 -4.35
C ILE A 20 -4.55 5.55 -5.03
N PRO A 21 -3.60 6.37 -4.57
CA PRO A 21 -3.30 7.66 -5.20
C PRO A 21 -3.09 7.55 -6.71
N GLU A 22 -3.66 8.49 -7.47
CA GLU A 22 -3.61 8.51 -8.94
C GLU A 22 -2.17 8.44 -9.48
N ILE A 23 -1.25 9.20 -8.88
CA ILE A 23 0.19 9.21 -9.22
C ILE A 23 0.87 7.83 -9.08
N LEU A 24 0.24 6.91 -8.36
CA LEU A 24 0.68 5.53 -8.23
C LEU A 24 -0.08 4.62 -9.20
N CYS A 25 -0.60 5.15 -10.30
CA CYS A 25 -1.44 4.39 -11.25
C CYS A 25 -2.67 3.77 -10.58
N GLY A 26 -3.28 4.48 -9.63
CA GLY A 26 -4.50 4.05 -8.95
C GLY A 26 -5.74 4.27 -9.82
N TYR A 27 -6.51 3.22 -10.05
CA TYR A 27 -7.76 3.21 -10.85
C TYR A 27 -8.96 2.71 -10.04
N TYR A 28 -8.83 2.67 -8.72
CA TYR A 28 -9.92 2.32 -7.81
C TYR A 28 -10.46 3.55 -7.10
N TYR A 29 -11.74 3.83 -7.34
CA TYR A 29 -12.43 5.01 -6.85
C TYR A 29 -13.57 4.62 -5.91
N ILE A 30 -13.78 5.45 -4.89
CA ILE A 30 -14.95 5.41 -4.02
C ILE A 30 -15.63 6.77 -4.02
N ASN A 31 -16.94 6.80 -3.82
CA ASN A 31 -17.72 8.03 -3.73
C ASN A 31 -18.39 8.18 -2.35
N THR A 32 -17.68 7.73 -1.32
CA THR A 32 -18.18 7.54 0.04
C THR A 32 -17.50 8.44 1.08
N VAL A 33 -16.71 9.44 0.65
CA VAL A 33 -15.96 10.35 1.52
C VAL A 33 -16.41 11.80 1.33
N CYS A 34 -16.58 12.56 2.41
CA CYS A 34 -16.91 13.99 2.33
C CYS A 34 -15.67 14.85 2.02
N GLU A 35 -15.88 16.05 1.50
CA GLU A 35 -14.82 16.96 1.08
C GLU A 35 -13.74 17.24 2.16
N PRO A 36 -14.08 17.55 3.42
CA PRO A 36 -13.06 17.78 4.44
C PRO A 36 -12.17 16.56 4.70
N CYS A 37 -12.75 15.35 4.70
CA CYS A 37 -12.00 14.12 4.89
C CYS A 37 -11.17 13.76 3.67
N HIS A 38 -11.65 14.08 2.46
CA HIS A 38 -10.90 13.90 1.23
C HIS A 38 -9.63 14.75 1.22
N GLU A 39 -9.74 16.05 1.49
CA GLU A 39 -8.59 16.97 1.54
C GLU A 39 -7.59 16.57 2.64
N GLN A 40 -8.09 16.23 3.83
CA GLN A 40 -7.26 15.77 4.94
C GLN A 40 -6.52 14.46 4.59
N ALA A 41 -7.19 13.49 3.96
CA ALA A 41 -6.57 12.25 3.53
C ALA A 41 -5.48 12.50 2.49
N MET A 42 -5.72 13.37 1.50
CA MET A 42 -4.69 13.72 0.52
C MET A 42 -3.44 14.30 1.18
N LEU A 43 -3.62 15.28 2.08
CA LEU A 43 -2.50 16.02 2.69
C LEU A 43 -1.75 15.23 3.75
N GLN A 44 -2.46 14.51 4.62
CA GLN A 44 -1.89 13.88 5.80
C GLN A 44 -1.66 12.39 5.66
N ILE A 45 -2.40 11.71 4.77
CA ILE A 45 -2.34 10.24 4.62
C ILE A 45 -1.61 9.85 3.35
N ASP A 46 -2.03 10.35 2.19
CA ASP A 46 -1.50 9.95 0.87
C ASP A 46 -0.14 10.58 0.58
N ARG A 47 0.03 11.89 0.86
CA ARG A 47 1.29 12.60 0.61
C ARG A 47 2.50 11.96 1.29
N PRO A 48 2.44 11.46 2.54
CA PRO A 48 3.55 10.71 3.13
C PRO A 48 3.92 9.40 2.41
N LEU A 49 2.95 8.64 1.89
CA LEU A 49 3.23 7.46 1.06
C LEU A 49 3.90 7.90 -0.24
N ILE A 50 3.35 8.90 -0.92
CA ILE A 50 3.88 9.39 -2.19
C ILE A 50 5.32 9.84 -2.02
N ARG A 51 5.64 10.60 -0.96
CA ARG A 51 6.99 11.08 -0.65
C ARG A 51 7.96 10.00 -0.16
N HIS A 52 7.50 8.77 0.05
CA HIS A 52 8.39 7.69 0.47
C HIS A 52 9.44 7.42 -0.61
N LYS A 53 10.72 7.29 -0.23
CA LYS A 53 11.83 7.21 -1.21
C LYS A 53 11.67 6.06 -2.22
N LEU A 54 11.20 4.89 -1.78
CA LEU A 54 10.97 3.76 -2.69
C LEU A 54 9.81 4.03 -3.66
N ILE A 55 8.79 4.76 -3.21
CA ILE A 55 7.65 5.15 -4.05
C ILE A 55 8.07 6.21 -5.04
N GLN A 56 8.82 7.22 -4.62
CA GLN A 56 9.42 8.22 -5.52
C GLN A 56 10.28 7.57 -6.60
N TYR A 57 11.08 6.58 -6.24
CA TYR A 57 11.87 5.81 -7.20
C TYR A 57 10.97 5.08 -8.22
N LYS A 58 9.90 4.43 -7.76
CA LYS A 58 8.94 3.77 -8.65
C LYS A 58 8.19 4.77 -9.54
N ILE A 59 7.76 5.92 -9.00
CA ILE A 59 7.14 7.01 -9.78
C ILE A 59 8.07 7.47 -10.91
N GLU A 60 9.35 7.69 -10.62
CA GLU A 60 10.33 8.08 -11.65
C GLU A 60 10.45 7.02 -12.76
N GLN A 61 10.43 5.73 -12.42
CA GLN A 61 10.42 4.65 -13.42
C GLN A 61 9.16 4.65 -14.29
N MET A 62 8.02 5.10 -13.74
CA MET A 62 6.73 5.13 -14.41
C MET A 62 6.41 6.48 -15.06
N LYS A 63 7.28 7.48 -14.96
CA LYS A 63 7.03 8.87 -15.38
C LYS A 63 6.52 9.01 -16.82
N HIS A 64 6.97 8.14 -17.72
CA HIS A 64 6.52 8.13 -19.12
C HIS A 64 5.12 7.54 -19.35
N GLN A 65 4.53 6.93 -18.31
CA GLN A 65 3.23 6.24 -18.35
C GLN A 65 2.14 7.04 -17.61
N ILE A 66 2.51 8.10 -16.89
CA ILE A 66 1.61 8.86 -16.02
C ILE A 66 1.41 10.26 -16.61
N ASP A 67 0.19 10.55 -17.02
CA ASP A 67 -0.29 11.91 -17.31
C ASP A 67 -1.15 12.38 -16.13
N SER A 68 -0.50 12.77 -15.03
CA SER A 68 -1.18 13.20 -13.78
C SER A 68 -0.78 14.61 -13.39
N PRO A 69 -1.74 15.53 -13.19
CA PRO A 69 -1.48 16.88 -12.68
C PRO A 69 -0.76 16.90 -11.32
N LEU A 70 -1.04 15.93 -10.45
CA LEU A 70 -0.41 15.82 -9.12
C LEU A 70 1.10 15.53 -9.19
N LEU A 71 1.56 14.86 -10.26
CA LEU A 71 2.97 14.63 -10.50
C LEU A 71 3.72 15.95 -10.70
N ALA A 72 3.13 16.90 -11.44
CA ALA A 72 3.70 18.22 -11.67
C ALA A 72 3.87 18.99 -10.35
N ASP A 73 2.84 19.02 -9.50
CA ASP A 73 2.87 19.69 -8.21
C ASP A 73 3.91 19.11 -7.25
N ILE A 74 4.12 17.79 -7.26
CA ILE A 74 5.13 17.13 -6.42
C ILE A 74 6.54 17.52 -6.87
N TYR A 75 6.80 17.59 -8.18
CA TYR A 75 8.10 18.04 -8.69
C TYR A 75 8.32 19.52 -8.36
N GLU A 76 7.33 20.38 -8.55
CA GLU A 76 7.42 21.81 -8.19
C GLU A 76 7.71 21.99 -6.70
N GLN A 77 7.02 21.26 -5.82
CA GLN A 77 7.28 21.33 -4.38
C GLN A 77 8.62 20.71 -3.98
N THR A 78 9.13 19.72 -4.71
CA THR A 78 10.46 19.14 -4.42
C THR A 78 11.57 20.11 -4.82
N LEU A 79 11.41 20.83 -5.94
CA LEU A 79 12.28 21.91 -6.37
C LEU A 79 12.26 23.12 -5.42
N LEU A 80 11.10 23.48 -4.86
CA LEU A 80 10.95 24.60 -3.92
C LEU A 80 11.54 24.30 -2.51
N ASN A 81 11.47 23.05 -2.06
CA ASN A 81 12.07 22.64 -0.76
C ASN A 81 13.60 22.50 -0.80
N GLU A 82 14.23 22.53 -1.99
CA GLU A 82 15.68 22.64 -2.11
C GLU A 82 16.19 24.08 -1.90
N THR A 83 15.29 25.07 -1.86
CA THR A 83 15.62 26.50 -1.79
C THR A 83 15.38 27.20 -0.45
N GLU A 84 14.77 26.56 0.57
CA GLU A 84 14.59 27.16 1.90
C GLU A 84 15.26 26.31 3.01
N GLU A 85 16.15 26.94 3.76
CA GLU A 85 17.31 26.40 4.52
C GLU A 85 17.03 25.46 5.70
N ILE A 86 17.95 24.49 5.92
CA ILE A 86 18.72 24.42 7.18
C ILE A 86 20.20 24.20 6.84
N ALA A 87 21.01 25.22 7.16
CA ALA A 87 22.43 25.08 7.36
C ALA A 87 22.70 24.18 8.58
N MET A 88 23.14 22.94 8.35
CA MET A 88 23.91 22.19 9.33
C MET A 88 24.76 21.09 8.67
N SER A 89 26.06 21.35 8.67
CA SER A 89 27.20 20.42 8.65
C SER A 89 27.38 19.50 7.44
N ASP A 90 28.48 19.75 6.73
CA ASP A 90 29.15 18.82 5.81
C ASP A 90 29.10 17.38 6.31
N GLU A 91 28.34 16.51 5.63
CA GLU A 91 28.80 15.17 5.28
C GLU A 91 27.83 14.48 4.30
N MET A 92 28.45 13.75 3.38
CA MET A 92 27.86 12.72 2.52
C MET A 92 27.23 13.14 1.18
N ARG A 93 28.06 13.79 0.33
CA ARG A 93 28.05 13.50 -1.10
C ARG A 93 28.54 12.05 -1.33
N TYR A 94 27.63 11.11 -1.55
CA TYR A 94 27.96 9.88 -2.29
C TYR A 94 26.99 9.70 -3.46
N SER A 95 27.58 9.59 -4.65
CA SER A 95 26.82 9.45 -5.89
C SER A 95 26.09 8.10 -5.96
N ASN A 96 24.80 8.14 -6.30
CA ASN A 96 23.91 6.97 -6.51
C ASN A 96 24.49 5.88 -7.43
N SER A 97 25.48 6.22 -8.26
CA SER A 97 26.19 5.27 -9.14
C SER A 97 27.04 4.24 -8.38
N LEU A 98 27.47 4.53 -7.14
CA LEU A 98 28.32 3.64 -6.34
C LEU A 98 27.50 2.58 -5.60
N ILE A 99 26.30 2.96 -5.13
CA ILE A 99 25.32 2.06 -4.48
C ILE A 99 24.81 1.01 -5.47
N MET A 100 24.44 1.45 -6.68
CA MET A 100 24.02 0.57 -7.79
C MET A 100 25.11 -0.44 -8.19
N LYS A 101 26.39 -0.05 -8.11
CA LYS A 101 27.53 -0.92 -8.45
C LYS A 101 27.94 -1.89 -7.33
N LEU A 102 27.45 -1.71 -6.10
CA LEU A 102 27.73 -2.59 -4.96
C LEU A 102 26.65 -3.69 -4.83
N CYS A 103 25.37 -3.35 -5.02
CA CYS A 103 24.28 -4.33 -5.02
C CYS A 103 24.45 -5.41 -6.12
N LYS A 104 24.98 -5.03 -7.29
CA LYS A 104 25.30 -5.97 -8.38
C LYS A 104 26.56 -6.81 -8.16
N ARG A 105 27.44 -6.43 -7.23
CA ARG A 105 28.76 -7.08 -7.01
C ARG A 105 28.76 -8.13 -5.90
N HIS A 106 27.78 -8.12 -5.00
CA HIS A 106 27.80 -8.93 -3.78
C HIS A 106 26.69 -10.00 -3.69
N ASP A 107 25.95 -10.23 -4.78
CA ASP A 107 25.01 -11.35 -4.97
C ASP A 107 24.18 -11.74 -3.72
N ILE A 108 23.50 -10.74 -3.15
CA ILE A 108 22.78 -10.86 -1.87
C ILE A 108 21.49 -11.68 -2.09
N SER A 109 21.45 -12.92 -1.57
CA SER A 109 20.30 -13.84 -1.63
C SER A 109 19.42 -13.75 -0.38
N LEU A 110 18.11 -13.55 -0.61
CA LEU A 110 17.08 -13.10 0.34
C LEU A 110 16.46 -14.18 1.26
N HIS A 111 17.03 -15.40 1.35
CA HIS A 111 16.29 -16.57 1.84
C HIS A 111 16.21 -16.72 3.37
N ASN A 112 17.09 -16.10 4.18
CA ASN A 112 17.18 -16.37 5.63
C ASN A 112 16.41 -15.39 6.54
N GLU A 113 15.71 -14.38 6.00
CA GLU A 113 15.03 -13.34 6.80
C GLU A 113 13.57 -13.65 7.17
N ILE A 114 13.02 -14.77 6.69
CA ILE A 114 11.58 -15.07 6.73
C ILE A 114 11.07 -15.48 8.13
N TRP A 115 11.95 -15.85 9.10
CA TRP A 115 11.51 -16.54 10.33
C TRP A 115 12.14 -16.09 11.67
N LYS A 116 12.71 -14.90 11.80
CA LYS A 116 13.14 -14.42 13.14
C LYS A 116 12.07 -13.56 13.80
N GLU A 117 11.45 -14.10 14.86
CA GLU A 117 10.95 -13.28 15.97
C GLU A 117 12.05 -12.27 16.35
N GLU A 118 11.67 -11.02 16.56
CA GLU A 118 12.57 -9.94 16.93
C GLU A 118 13.09 -10.13 18.36
N ARG A 119 14.01 -11.09 18.55
CA ARG A 119 14.90 -11.11 19.70
C ARG A 119 16.12 -10.30 19.33
N VAL A 120 16.23 -9.12 19.94
CA VAL A 120 17.42 -8.27 19.89
C VAL A 120 18.60 -9.04 20.46
N THR A 121 19.30 -9.79 19.61
CA THR A 121 20.66 -10.25 19.88
C THR A 121 21.59 -9.36 19.07
N LYS A 122 22.35 -8.52 19.78
CA LYS A 122 23.47 -7.74 19.26
C LYS A 122 24.36 -8.65 18.39
N VAL A 123 24.33 -8.47 17.08
CA VAL A 123 25.38 -8.96 16.19
C VAL A 123 25.84 -7.77 15.35
N ALA A 124 27.13 -7.46 15.49
CA ALA A 124 27.80 -6.40 14.79
C ALA A 124 27.88 -6.72 13.30
N SER A 125 27.10 -6.03 12.47
CA SER A 125 27.46 -5.78 11.07
C SER A 125 26.83 -4.45 10.63
N SER A 126 27.71 -3.49 10.38
CA SER A 126 27.50 -2.05 10.52
C SER A 126 26.85 -1.38 9.30
N ILE A 127 26.08 -2.11 8.48
CA ILE A 127 25.49 -1.59 7.23
C ILE A 127 23.97 -1.82 7.17
N GLN A 128 23.44 -2.75 7.98
CA GLN A 128 22.01 -3.07 7.99
C GLN A 128 21.16 -2.09 8.82
N ARG A 129 21.74 -0.96 9.28
CA ARG A 129 21.16 -0.12 10.33
C ARG A 129 20.91 1.35 10.00
N GLU A 130 21.09 1.80 8.75
CA GLU A 130 20.96 3.25 8.46
C GLU A 130 20.38 3.59 7.07
N LEU A 131 19.40 2.81 6.62
CA LEU A 131 18.28 3.38 5.85
C LEU A 131 17.14 3.60 6.84
N LEU A 132 17.26 4.65 7.65
CA LEU A 132 16.16 5.21 8.47
C LEU A 132 15.10 5.78 7.53
N LEU A 133 14.40 4.91 6.79
CA LEU A 133 13.14 5.24 6.15
C LEU A 133 12.10 5.28 7.27
N ASP A 134 11.40 6.40 7.41
CA ASP A 134 10.30 6.53 8.37
C ASP A 134 9.13 5.63 7.91
N ASN A 135 9.24 4.34 8.21
CA ASN A 135 8.31 3.30 7.77
C ASN A 135 6.90 3.45 8.36
N ARG A 136 6.68 4.45 9.23
CA ARG A 136 5.43 4.62 9.97
C ARG A 136 4.39 5.38 9.15
N LYS A 137 4.82 6.38 8.37
CA LYS A 137 3.86 7.31 7.75
C LYS A 137 3.14 6.69 6.56
N TYR A 138 3.80 5.83 5.78
CA TYR A 138 3.16 5.17 4.65
C TYR A 138 2.11 4.14 5.10
N LYS A 139 2.24 3.57 6.31
CA LYS A 139 1.29 2.58 6.85
C LYS A 139 -0.11 3.15 7.02
N MET A 140 -0.24 4.45 7.29
CA MET A 140 -1.54 5.12 7.34
C MET A 140 -2.24 5.09 5.97
N SER A 141 -1.50 5.29 4.88
CA SER A 141 -2.05 5.12 3.52
C SER A 141 -2.49 3.69 3.25
N LEU A 142 -1.69 2.69 3.64
CA LEU A 142 -2.04 1.29 3.44
C LEU A 142 -3.28 0.90 4.28
N LEU A 143 -3.40 1.42 5.50
CA LEU A 143 -4.60 1.28 6.32
C LEU A 143 -5.82 1.89 5.63
N LYS A 144 -5.70 3.13 5.13
CA LYS A 144 -6.77 3.81 4.38
C LYS A 144 -7.24 2.96 3.20
N MET A 145 -6.30 2.43 2.42
CA MET A 145 -6.60 1.59 1.26
C MET A 145 -7.33 0.31 1.65
N ALA A 146 -6.82 -0.41 2.66
CA ALA A 146 -7.43 -1.64 3.16
C ALA A 146 -8.86 -1.40 3.69
N TYR A 147 -9.01 -0.36 4.51
CA TYR A 147 -10.29 0.04 5.10
C TYR A 147 -11.32 0.40 4.03
N ALA A 148 -10.96 1.29 3.11
CA ALA A 148 -11.84 1.72 2.02
C ALA A 148 -12.25 0.54 1.12
N PHE A 149 -11.33 -0.37 0.82
CA PHE A 149 -11.65 -1.57 0.05
C PHE A 149 -12.61 -2.49 0.82
N ALA A 150 -12.37 -2.73 2.11
CA ALA A 150 -13.20 -3.59 2.92
C ALA A 150 -14.61 -3.04 3.15
N VAL A 151 -14.76 -1.73 3.39
CA VAL A 151 -16.08 -1.09 3.52
C VAL A 151 -16.94 -1.29 2.28
N HIS A 152 -16.33 -1.31 1.10
CA HIS A 152 -17.04 -1.51 -0.16
C HIS A 152 -17.23 -3.00 -0.51
N ALA A 153 -16.30 -3.86 -0.14
CA ALA A 153 -16.26 -5.25 -0.57
C ALA A 153 -16.90 -6.25 0.42
N VAL A 154 -17.02 -5.88 1.70
CA VAL A 154 -17.48 -6.78 2.76
C VAL A 154 -18.75 -6.23 3.41
N ASP A 155 -19.85 -6.95 3.21
CA ASP A 155 -21.14 -6.61 3.81
C ASP A 155 -21.05 -6.58 5.34
N GLY A 156 -21.57 -5.50 5.94
CA GLY A 156 -21.58 -5.30 7.39
C GLY A 156 -20.25 -4.85 8.01
N TYR A 157 -19.18 -4.71 7.22
CA TYR A 157 -17.88 -4.28 7.77
C TYR A 157 -17.90 -2.83 8.26
N PHE A 158 -18.69 -1.96 7.62
CA PHE A 158 -18.79 -0.56 8.03
C PHE A 158 -19.29 -0.42 9.48
N GLU A 159 -20.16 -1.31 9.94
CA GLU A 159 -20.74 -1.33 11.27
C GLU A 159 -19.85 -2.01 12.33
N ASP A 160 -18.72 -2.60 11.93
CA ASP A 160 -17.78 -3.27 12.84
C ASP A 160 -17.14 -2.27 13.81
N ASN A 161 -16.98 -2.66 15.08
CA ASN A 161 -16.29 -1.86 16.08
C ASN A 161 -14.83 -1.58 15.70
N ASP A 162 -14.10 -2.58 15.20
CA ASP A 162 -12.71 -2.37 14.76
C ASP A 162 -12.66 -1.44 13.52
N ALA A 163 -13.70 -1.47 12.65
CA ALA A 163 -13.83 -0.53 11.53
C ALA A 163 -14.15 0.90 12.00
N ILE A 164 -14.87 1.06 13.11
CA ILE A 164 -15.10 2.36 13.75
C ILE A 164 -13.77 2.90 14.28
N ASP A 165 -12.99 2.08 14.99
CA ASP A 165 -11.68 2.46 15.52
C ASP A 165 -10.72 2.87 14.40
N ILE A 166 -10.64 2.06 13.34
CA ILE A 166 -9.82 2.39 12.15
C ILE A 166 -10.27 3.71 11.52
N SER A 167 -11.58 3.95 11.38
CA SER A 167 -12.08 5.21 10.82
C SER A 167 -11.70 6.43 11.66
N ASN A 168 -11.66 6.29 12.99
CA ASN A 168 -11.22 7.34 13.91
C ASN A 168 -9.73 7.61 13.76
N ILE A 169 -8.89 6.57 13.66
CA ILE A 169 -7.45 6.69 13.39
C ILE A 169 -7.22 7.47 12.08
N LEU A 170 -7.95 7.13 11.02
CA LEU A 170 -7.87 7.82 9.73
C LEU A 170 -8.35 9.28 9.83
N TYR A 171 -9.46 9.53 10.51
CA TYR A 171 -10.03 10.88 10.68
C TYR A 171 -9.10 11.81 11.48
N GLN A 172 -8.42 11.29 12.50
CA GLN A 172 -7.48 12.07 13.31
C GLN A 172 -6.05 12.08 12.73
N ALA A 173 -5.78 11.27 11.70
CA ALA A 173 -4.43 10.94 11.25
C ALA A 173 -3.51 10.52 12.41
N ASP A 174 -4.00 9.65 13.30
CA ASP A 174 -3.30 9.27 14.52
C ASP A 174 -2.24 8.18 14.26
N PHE A 175 -1.03 8.63 13.93
CA PHE A 175 0.12 7.74 13.70
C PHE A 175 0.62 7.03 14.97
N SER A 176 0.28 7.55 16.15
CA SER A 176 0.70 6.95 17.43
C SER A 176 -0.16 5.73 17.71
N GLU A 177 -1.49 5.90 17.65
CA GLU A 177 -2.44 4.81 17.84
C GLU A 177 -2.25 3.69 16.82
N LEU A 178 -2.05 4.04 15.54
CA LEU A 178 -1.72 3.09 14.47
C LEU A 178 -0.55 2.17 14.83
N LYS A 179 0.49 2.73 15.46
CA LYS A 179 1.70 2.00 15.83
C LYS A 179 1.43 1.05 16.99
N GLU A 180 0.74 1.52 18.03
CA GLU A 180 0.45 0.72 19.22
C GLU A 180 -0.48 -0.46 18.91
N MET A 181 -1.45 -0.27 18.02
CA MET A 181 -2.35 -1.34 17.60
C MET A 181 -1.68 -2.44 16.74
N ASN A 182 -0.54 -2.15 16.11
CA ASN A 182 0.20 -3.07 15.23
C ASN A 182 -0.67 -3.77 14.16
N ILE A 183 -1.69 -3.05 13.65
CA ILE A 183 -2.67 -3.58 12.69
C ILE A 183 -2.12 -3.65 11.26
N VAL A 184 -1.10 -2.86 10.93
CA VAL A 184 -0.45 -2.83 9.61
C VAL A 184 0.96 -3.44 9.69
N ARG A 185 1.13 -4.64 9.14
CA ARG A 185 2.36 -5.43 9.24
C ARG A 185 2.95 -5.71 7.86
N ASP A 186 4.24 -5.48 7.73
CA ASP A 186 4.97 -5.79 6.50
C ASP A 186 5.22 -7.30 6.44
N ILE A 187 5.09 -7.87 5.24
CA ILE A 187 5.32 -9.29 5.00
C ILE A 187 6.61 -9.42 4.21
N ASN A 188 7.55 -10.23 4.71
CA ASN A 188 8.75 -10.54 3.94
C ASN A 188 8.37 -11.35 2.71
N LYS A 189 8.67 -10.81 1.51
CA LYS A 189 8.42 -11.35 0.16
C LYS A 189 7.64 -12.66 0.17
N SER A 190 6.33 -12.54 0.33
CA SER A 190 5.51 -13.70 0.64
C SER A 190 5.43 -14.64 -0.57
N SER A 191 5.52 -15.94 -0.32
CA SER A 191 5.24 -16.97 -1.34
C SER A 191 3.82 -16.88 -1.89
N LEU A 192 2.92 -16.18 -1.19
CA LEU A 192 1.54 -15.93 -1.59
C LEU A 192 1.49 -15.23 -2.95
N TRP A 193 2.15 -14.08 -3.12
CA TRP A 193 2.08 -13.33 -4.38
C TRP A 193 2.77 -14.06 -5.54
N GLY A 194 3.86 -14.79 -5.25
CA GLY A 194 4.49 -15.68 -6.22
C GLY A 194 3.56 -16.80 -6.69
N THR A 195 2.81 -17.41 -5.77
CA THR A 195 1.82 -18.47 -6.09
C THR A 195 0.65 -17.92 -6.91
N LEU A 196 0.29 -16.66 -6.68
CA LEU A 196 -0.78 -15.97 -7.39
C LEU A 196 -0.35 -15.42 -8.75
N ASN A 197 0.91 -15.56 -9.16
CA ASN A 197 1.43 -15.06 -10.45
C ASN A 197 1.06 -13.58 -10.71
N THR A 198 1.19 -12.74 -9.68
CA THR A 198 0.86 -11.31 -9.76
C THR A 198 1.90 -10.51 -10.54
N ASP A 199 1.46 -9.53 -11.33
CA ASP A 199 2.31 -8.60 -12.08
C ASP A 199 2.88 -7.52 -11.13
N CYS A 200 4.18 -7.25 -11.18
CA CYS A 200 4.82 -6.22 -10.34
C CYS A 200 4.41 -4.79 -10.69
N GLU A 201 3.82 -4.57 -11.87
CA GLU A 201 3.31 -3.26 -12.28
C GLU A 201 1.88 -2.98 -11.77
N ASN A 202 1.20 -3.99 -11.22
CA ASN A 202 -0.17 -3.86 -10.73
C ASN A 202 -0.23 -3.72 -9.20
N HIS A 203 -1.42 -3.39 -8.69
CA HIS A 203 -1.74 -3.48 -7.27
C HIS A 203 -2.79 -4.54 -7.00
N TYR A 204 -2.64 -5.19 -5.85
CA TYR A 204 -3.53 -6.27 -5.46
C TYR A 204 -4.01 -6.05 -4.03
N PHE A 205 -5.29 -6.34 -3.84
CA PHE A 205 -5.94 -6.44 -2.55
C PHE A 205 -6.49 -7.86 -2.42
N ILE A 206 -6.29 -8.50 -1.28
CA ILE A 206 -6.94 -9.77 -0.98
C ILE A 206 -7.54 -9.69 0.40
N ILE A 207 -8.87 -9.71 0.47
CA ILE A 207 -9.60 -9.83 1.71
C ILE A 207 -9.88 -11.31 1.97
N LEU A 208 -9.47 -11.77 3.13
CA LEU A 208 -9.81 -13.09 3.65
C LEU A 208 -10.27 -12.98 5.09
N SER A 209 -11.11 -13.91 5.49
CA SER A 209 -11.49 -14.07 6.89
C SER A 209 -11.16 -15.48 7.36
N ASP A 210 -10.63 -15.57 8.57
CA ASP A 210 -10.35 -16.82 9.26
C ASP A 210 -10.74 -16.66 10.74
N LYS A 211 -10.49 -17.67 11.57
CA LYS A 211 -10.74 -17.67 13.01
C LYS A 211 -10.15 -16.47 13.77
N ASP A 212 -9.06 -15.89 13.25
CA ASP A 212 -8.35 -14.76 13.85
C ASP A 212 -8.88 -13.39 13.37
N GLY A 213 -9.90 -13.39 12.50
CA GLY A 213 -10.64 -12.22 12.09
C GLY A 213 -10.63 -11.94 10.59
N LEU A 214 -10.71 -10.67 10.21
CA LEU A 214 -10.70 -10.17 8.84
C LEU A 214 -9.36 -9.53 8.51
N PHE A 215 -8.76 -9.93 7.39
CA PHE A 215 -7.46 -9.45 6.95
C PHE A 215 -7.53 -8.93 5.53
N CYS A 216 -6.77 -7.87 5.23
CA CYS A 216 -6.54 -7.39 3.88
C CYS A 216 -5.05 -7.42 3.57
N PHE A 217 -4.67 -8.25 2.60
CA PHE A 217 -3.34 -8.26 2.03
C PHE A 217 -3.28 -7.22 0.92
N ILE A 218 -2.26 -6.38 0.95
CA ILE A 218 -1.99 -5.35 -0.04
C ILE A 218 -0.64 -5.64 -0.66
N ARG A 219 -0.60 -5.66 -1.98
CA ARG A 219 0.62 -5.55 -2.76
C ARG A 219 0.57 -4.26 -3.56
N LEU A 220 1.46 -3.32 -3.23
CA LEU A 220 1.63 -2.07 -3.95
C LEU A 220 2.90 -2.16 -4.80
N PHE A 221 2.71 -2.49 -6.09
CA PHE A 221 3.79 -2.77 -7.03
C PHE A 221 4.64 -3.97 -6.56
N ASP A 222 5.96 -3.87 -6.72
CA ASP A 222 6.99 -4.67 -6.07
C ASP A 222 7.64 -3.95 -4.87
N VAL A 223 7.02 -2.84 -4.42
CA VAL A 223 7.59 -1.98 -3.36
C VAL A 223 7.13 -2.41 -1.98
N PHE A 224 5.82 -2.60 -1.79
CA PHE A 224 5.25 -2.97 -0.49
C PHE A 224 4.36 -4.20 -0.59
N GLU A 225 4.58 -5.12 0.35
CA GLU A 225 3.73 -6.27 0.63
C GLU A 225 3.33 -6.21 2.11
N THR A 226 2.06 -5.97 2.37
CA THR A 226 1.58 -5.65 3.72
C THR A 226 0.29 -6.40 4.01
N VAL A 227 0.10 -6.82 5.25
CA VAL A 227 -1.19 -7.30 5.75
C VAL A 227 -1.76 -6.28 6.75
N VAL A 228 -3.04 -5.98 6.58
CA VAL A 228 -3.82 -5.17 7.51
C VAL A 228 -4.81 -6.07 8.23
N HIS A 229 -4.77 -6.12 9.56
CA HIS A 229 -5.78 -6.76 10.39
C HIS A 229 -6.94 -5.79 10.57
N LEU A 230 -8.04 -6.04 9.86
CA LEU A 230 -9.17 -5.12 9.72
C LEU A 230 -10.23 -5.30 10.81
N SER A 231 -10.35 -6.51 11.35
CA SER A 231 -11.28 -6.82 12.44
C SER A 231 -10.87 -8.12 13.12
N LYS A 232 -11.14 -8.23 14.41
CA LYS A 232 -11.05 -9.48 15.19
C LYS A 232 -12.24 -10.41 14.93
N GLN A 233 -13.33 -9.88 14.37
CA GLN A 233 -14.53 -10.65 14.04
C GLN A 233 -14.32 -11.46 12.76
N GLN A 234 -14.89 -12.66 12.76
CA GLN A 234 -14.89 -13.53 11.58
C GLN A 234 -16.08 -13.20 10.68
N TYR A 235 -15.84 -13.16 9.37
CA TYR A 235 -16.82 -12.89 8.33
C TYR A 235 -17.05 -14.14 7.49
N ASN A 236 -18.32 -14.41 7.15
CA ASN A 236 -18.67 -15.55 6.31
C ASN A 236 -18.51 -15.20 4.82
N LEU A 237 -17.27 -15.31 4.32
CA LEU A 237 -16.96 -15.08 2.91
C LEU A 237 -17.05 -16.40 2.11
N THR A 238 -17.79 -16.40 1.00
CA THR A 238 -17.90 -17.60 0.13
C THR A 238 -16.54 -18.00 -0.49
N SER A 239 -15.69 -17.01 -0.72
CA SER A 239 -14.29 -17.13 -1.16
C SER A 239 -13.58 -15.84 -0.74
N PRO A 240 -12.25 -15.84 -0.55
CA PRO A 240 -11.51 -14.59 -0.43
C PRO A 240 -11.80 -13.67 -1.62
N ILE A 241 -11.88 -12.38 -1.36
CA ILE A 241 -12.18 -11.34 -2.35
C ILE A 241 -10.87 -10.77 -2.85
N VAL A 242 -10.71 -10.65 -4.16
CA VAL A 242 -9.50 -10.14 -4.80
C VAL A 242 -9.84 -8.86 -5.56
N GLY A 243 -9.17 -7.77 -5.19
CA GLY A 243 -9.19 -6.50 -5.92
C GLY A 243 -7.92 -6.36 -6.74
N ILE A 244 -8.05 -6.05 -8.02
CA ILE A 244 -6.92 -5.96 -8.95
C ILE A 244 -6.94 -4.60 -9.63
N ASN A 245 -5.94 -3.80 -9.32
CA ASN A 245 -5.65 -2.56 -10.03
C ASN A 245 -4.70 -2.88 -11.19
N ASP A 246 -5.25 -3.06 -12.39
CA ASP A 246 -4.50 -3.32 -13.61
C ASP A 246 -3.99 -1.98 -14.17
N ALA A 247 -2.73 -1.65 -13.87
CA ALA A 247 -2.15 -0.37 -14.26
C ALA A 247 -2.02 -0.22 -15.78
N LYS A 248 -1.81 -1.33 -16.50
CA LYS A 248 -1.68 -1.35 -17.96
C LYS A 248 -3.02 -1.10 -18.64
N LYS A 249 -4.10 -1.68 -18.12
CA LYS A 249 -5.46 -1.49 -18.65
C LYS A 249 -6.20 -0.30 -18.03
N GLN A 250 -5.59 0.37 -17.05
CA GLN A 250 -6.15 1.53 -16.37
C GLN A 250 -7.53 1.26 -15.75
N GLN A 251 -7.68 0.10 -15.12
CA GLN A 251 -8.95 -0.33 -14.56
C GLN A 251 -8.76 -1.09 -13.25
N PHE A 252 -9.73 -0.94 -12.35
CA PHE A 252 -9.86 -1.78 -11.18
C PHE A 252 -10.99 -2.78 -11.37
N HIS A 253 -10.77 -4.03 -10.96
CA HIS A 253 -11.82 -5.04 -10.95
C HIS A 253 -11.77 -5.90 -9.69
N ILE A 254 -12.94 -6.36 -9.27
CA ILE A 254 -13.13 -7.24 -8.11
C ILE A 254 -13.56 -8.61 -8.61
N THR A 255 -12.95 -9.66 -8.07
CA THR A 255 -13.29 -11.05 -8.36
C THR A 255 -13.12 -11.90 -7.11
N THR A 256 -13.57 -13.15 -7.15
CA THR A 256 -13.26 -14.11 -6.09
C THR A 256 -11.89 -14.74 -6.35
N LEU A 257 -11.18 -15.14 -5.29
CA LEU A 257 -9.92 -15.87 -5.42
C LEU A 257 -10.10 -17.14 -6.24
N LYS A 258 -11.23 -17.84 -6.08
CA LYS A 258 -11.57 -19.02 -6.89
C LYS A 258 -11.59 -18.73 -8.39
N GLU A 259 -12.22 -17.63 -8.80
CA GLU A 259 -12.28 -17.22 -10.22
C GLU A 259 -10.94 -16.73 -10.73
N TYR A 260 -10.23 -15.93 -9.93
CA TYR A 260 -8.88 -15.46 -10.24
C TYR A 260 -7.95 -16.64 -10.56
N MET A 261 -7.89 -17.63 -9.68
CA MET A 261 -7.08 -18.83 -9.87
C MET A 261 -7.52 -19.63 -11.11
N LYS A 262 -8.82 -19.77 -11.35
CA LYS A 262 -9.33 -20.46 -12.55
C LYS A 262 -8.85 -19.80 -13.85
N ASN A 263 -8.78 -18.47 -13.88
CA ASN A 263 -8.31 -17.75 -15.07
C ASN A 263 -6.79 -17.90 -15.26
N LEU A 264 -6.00 -17.93 -14.18
CA LEU A 264 -4.57 -18.21 -14.26
C LEU A 264 -4.27 -19.58 -14.91
N PHE A 265 -4.98 -20.64 -14.49
CA PHE A 265 -4.75 -22.00 -15.00
C PHE A 265 -5.29 -22.24 -16.42
N LYS A 266 -6.22 -21.39 -16.91
CA LYS A 266 -6.68 -21.43 -18.31
C LYS A 266 -5.63 -20.87 -19.27
N HIS A 267 -4.86 -19.87 -18.84
CA HIS A 267 -3.81 -19.29 -19.68
C HIS A 267 -2.52 -20.11 -19.70
N SER A 268 -2.27 -20.95 -18.69
CA SER A 268 -1.11 -21.87 -18.67
C SER A 268 -1.29 -23.14 -19.52
N SER A 269 -2.50 -23.40 -20.03
CA SER A 269 -2.82 -24.60 -20.82
C SER A 269 -2.81 -24.38 -22.35
N THR A 270 -2.43 -23.19 -22.82
CA THR A 270 -2.46 -22.81 -24.25
C THR A 270 -1.09 -22.71 -24.94
N GLU A 271 0.03 -23.04 -24.29
CA GLU A 271 1.31 -23.21 -25.01
C GLU A 271 1.57 -24.70 -25.31
N PRO A 272 1.44 -25.15 -26.57
CA PRO A 272 1.92 -26.47 -26.93
C PRO A 272 3.45 -26.45 -26.88
N ILE A 273 4.02 -27.34 -26.08
CA ILE A 273 5.44 -27.67 -26.09
C ILE A 273 5.80 -28.04 -27.53
N ARG A 274 6.43 -27.12 -28.25
CA ARG A 274 7.10 -27.43 -29.51
C ARG A 274 8.32 -28.27 -29.14
N LYS A 275 8.18 -29.58 -29.31
CA LYS A 275 9.30 -30.52 -29.41
C LYS A 275 10.16 -30.18 -30.61
#